data_AF-A0A9E0W0G1-F1
#
_entry.id   AF-A0A9E0W0G1-F1
#
_cell.length_a   1.000
_cell.length_b   1.000
_cell.length_c   1.000
_cell.angle_alpha   90.00
_cell.angle_beta   90.00
_cell.angle_gamma   90.00
#
_symmetry.space_group_name_H-M   'P 1'
#
loop_
_entity.id
_entity.type
_entity.pdbx_description
1 polymer ?
#
loop_
_entity_poly.entity_id
_entity_poly.type
_entity_poly.pdbx_seq_one_letter_code
_entity_poly.pdbx_strand_id
1 'polypeptide(L)'
;MWYKMRDRSLPSSEGHSVLPRPPGTVREWRLADLCTGCGDCVEVCPKAIITLDEERLPVVTALEACGRCGLCADVCTRGAIELTRETRLGLERMQKSDLPEQRAV
;
A
#
# COMPACT_ATOMS: atom_id res chain seq x y z
N MET A 1 -34.31 10.90 23.43
CA MET A 1 -32.96 10.32 23.29
C MET A 1 -32.76 9.97 21.81
N TRP A 2 -32.38 10.90 20.93
CA TRP A 2 -31.00 11.34 20.63
C TRP A 2 -29.98 10.20 20.49
N TYR A 3 -30.15 9.33 19.49
CA TYR A 3 -28.99 8.85 18.73
C TYR A 3 -29.41 8.53 17.29
N LYS A 4 -29.33 9.55 16.44
CA LYS A 4 -29.31 9.41 14.98
C LYS A 4 -28.11 8.53 14.60
N MET A 5 -28.29 7.22 14.54
CA MET A 5 -27.36 6.34 13.84
C MET A 5 -27.58 6.56 12.36
N ARG A 6 -26.69 7.38 11.80
CA ARG A 6 -26.64 7.80 10.42
C ARG A 6 -26.84 6.58 9.53
N ASP A 7 -27.97 6.56 8.83
CA ASP A 7 -28.05 6.11 7.45
C ASP A 7 -26.79 6.57 6.72
N ARG A 8 -25.82 5.67 6.62
CA ARG A 8 -24.73 5.73 5.66
C ARG A 8 -24.67 4.37 5.03
N SER A 9 -25.75 4.05 4.32
CA SER A 9 -25.79 3.11 3.23
C SER A 9 -24.56 3.36 2.35
N LEU A 10 -23.48 2.64 2.63
CA LEU A 10 -22.39 2.46 1.70
C LEU A 10 -22.98 1.58 0.60
N PRO A 11 -23.12 2.05 -0.66
CA PRO A 11 -23.65 1.22 -1.72
C PRO A 11 -22.69 0.03 -1.88
N SER A 12 -23.15 -1.13 -1.41
CA SER A 12 -22.37 -2.36 -1.30
C SER A 12 -22.67 -3.33 -2.44
N SER A 13 -23.07 -2.86 -3.63
CA SER A 13 -23.76 -3.76 -4.56
C SER A 13 -23.62 -3.51 -6.05
N GLU A 14 -22.57 -2.86 -6.56
CA GLU A 14 -22.24 -2.96 -7.99
C GLU A 14 -20.79 -3.42 -8.10
N GLY A 15 -20.62 -4.69 -8.48
CA GLY A 15 -19.37 -5.44 -8.43
C GLY A 15 -18.29 -4.88 -9.35
N HIS A 16 -17.55 -3.90 -8.87
CA HIS A 16 -16.15 -3.82 -9.20
C HIS A 16 -15.46 -4.81 -8.27
N SER A 17 -14.81 -5.81 -8.83
CA SER A 17 -13.76 -6.58 -8.17
C SER A 17 -12.67 -5.58 -7.74
N VAL A 18 -12.92 -4.86 -6.64
CA VAL A 18 -11.97 -3.92 -6.04
C VAL A 18 -10.92 -4.77 -5.37
N LEU A 19 -10.00 -5.28 -6.19
CA LEU A 19 -8.80 -5.92 -5.74
C LEU A 19 -8.11 -4.94 -4.78
N PRO A 20 -7.85 -5.33 -3.52
CA PRO A 20 -7.37 -4.39 -2.53
C PRO A 20 -5.96 -3.97 -2.93
N ARG A 21 -5.79 -2.68 -3.25
CA ARG A 21 -4.49 -2.12 -3.64
C ARG A 21 -3.61 -1.87 -2.39
N PRO A 22 -2.28 -1.85 -2.52
CA PRO A 22 -1.38 -1.49 -1.42
C PRO A 22 -1.71 -0.11 -0.82
N PRO A 23 -1.44 0.12 0.49
CA PRO A 23 -1.66 1.42 1.11
C PRO A 23 -0.78 2.49 0.45
N GLY A 24 -1.39 3.62 0.10
CA GLY A 24 -0.71 4.71 -0.62
C GLY A 24 -0.79 4.63 -2.14
N THR A 25 -1.45 3.62 -2.71
CA THR A 25 -1.70 3.57 -4.14
C THR A 25 -2.56 4.77 -4.56
N VAL A 26 -2.17 5.42 -5.66
CA VAL A 26 -2.95 6.52 -6.24
C VAL A 26 -4.32 6.02 -6.74
N ARG A 27 -5.21 6.95 -7.09
CA ARG A 27 -6.53 6.61 -7.66
C ARG A 27 -6.36 5.81 -8.95
N GLU A 28 -7.29 4.87 -9.21
CA GLU A 28 -7.24 3.91 -10.32
C GLU A 28 -6.89 4.54 -11.68
N TRP A 29 -7.55 5.65 -12.05
CA TRP A 29 -7.30 6.35 -13.31
C TRP A 29 -5.85 6.79 -13.49
N ARG A 30 -5.19 7.22 -12.41
CA ARG A 30 -3.79 7.65 -12.43
C ARG A 30 -2.84 6.47 -12.25
N LEU A 31 -3.31 5.41 -11.59
CA LEU A 31 -2.52 4.20 -11.37
C LEU A 31 -2.14 3.57 -12.72
N ALA A 32 -3.11 3.46 -13.63
CA ALA A 32 -2.88 2.94 -14.98
C ALA A 32 -1.89 3.80 -15.80
N ASP A 33 -1.87 5.12 -15.60
CA ASP A 33 -0.93 6.02 -16.29
C ASP A 33 0.50 5.97 -15.73
N LEU A 34 0.65 5.75 -14.42
CA LEU A 34 1.95 5.82 -13.74
C LEU A 34 2.62 4.46 -13.60
N CYS A 35 1.84 3.41 -13.32
CA CYS A 35 2.36 2.08 -13.08
C CYS A 35 2.78 1.41 -14.39
N THR A 36 4.04 1.01 -14.47
CA THR A 36 4.58 0.26 -15.61
C THR A 36 4.48 -1.25 -15.42
N GLY A 37 3.96 -1.70 -14.27
CA GLY A 37 3.96 -3.11 -13.87
C GLY A 37 5.37 -3.69 -13.75
N CYS A 38 6.36 -2.91 -13.28
CA CYS A 38 7.74 -3.37 -13.12
C CYS A 38 7.90 -4.55 -12.14
N GLY A 39 7.02 -4.64 -11.14
CA GLY A 39 7.05 -5.70 -10.13
C GLY A 39 7.93 -5.40 -8.92
N ASP A 40 8.63 -4.27 -8.85
CA ASP A 40 9.53 -3.95 -7.72
C ASP A 40 8.82 -4.02 -6.36
N CYS A 41 7.55 -3.57 -6.31
CA CYS A 41 6.73 -3.64 -5.09
C CYS A 41 6.43 -5.08 -4.61
N VAL A 42 6.44 -6.07 -5.51
CA VAL A 42 6.29 -7.49 -5.19
C VAL A 42 7.56 -8.00 -4.53
N GLU A 43 8.71 -7.73 -5.14
CA GLU A 43 10.03 -8.20 -4.69
C GLU A 43 10.41 -7.65 -3.32
N VAL A 44 10.15 -6.36 -3.06
CA VAL A 44 10.53 -5.74 -1.77
C VAL A 44 9.56 -6.06 -0.63
N CYS A 45 8.44 -6.73 -0.90
CA CYS A 45 7.44 -6.98 0.14
C CYS A 45 7.89 -8.12 1.07
N PRO A 46 8.27 -7.84 2.35
CA PRO A 46 8.78 -8.89 3.25
C PRO A 46 7.71 -9.90 3.66
N LYS A 47 6.43 -9.58 3.42
CA LYS A 47 5.28 -10.47 3.69
C LYS A 47 4.83 -11.24 2.46
N ALA A 48 5.38 -10.95 1.27
CA ALA A 48 4.99 -11.55 0.00
C ALA A 48 3.46 -11.54 -0.26
N ILE A 49 2.79 -10.45 0.13
CA ILE A 49 1.33 -10.29 -0.02
C ILE A 49 0.94 -9.45 -1.25
N ILE A 50 1.93 -8.92 -1.98
CA ILE A 50 1.69 -8.11 -3.18
C ILE A 50 1.89 -8.99 -4.39
N THR A 51 0.97 -8.92 -5.34
CA THR A 51 0.96 -9.62 -6.63
C THR A 51 0.58 -8.64 -7.73
N LEU A 52 0.75 -9.01 -8.99
CA LEU A 52 0.26 -8.22 -10.12
C LEU A 52 -1.00 -8.87 -10.69
N ASP A 53 -2.02 -8.07 -11.00
CA ASP A 53 -3.22 -8.54 -11.71
C ASP A 53 -2.97 -8.69 -13.23
N GLU A 54 -4.03 -8.99 -13.97
CA GLU A 54 -4.01 -9.17 -15.44
C GLU A 54 -3.56 -7.90 -16.17
N GLU A 55 -3.79 -6.72 -15.59
CA GLU A 55 -3.37 -5.41 -16.11
C GLU A 55 -1.97 -5.02 -15.62
N ARG A 56 -1.27 -5.94 -14.94
CA ARG A 56 0.04 -5.75 -14.31
C ARG A 56 0.04 -4.67 -13.24
N LEU A 57 -1.10 -4.38 -12.63
CA LEU A 57 -1.24 -3.43 -11.53
C LEU A 57 -1.10 -4.15 -10.18
N PRO A 58 -0.52 -3.50 -9.16
CA PRO A 58 -0.25 -4.14 -7.89
C PRO A 58 -1.54 -4.40 -7.10
N VAL A 59 -1.68 -5.62 -6.60
CA VAL A 59 -2.82 -6.10 -5.81
C VAL A 59 -2.30 -6.79 -4.56
N VAL A 60 -2.97 -6.55 -3.44
CA VAL A 60 -2.70 -7.22 -2.17
C VAL A 60 -3.63 -8.42 -2.02
N THR A 61 -3.09 -9.56 -1.63
CA THR A 61 -3.89 -10.78 -1.39
C THR A 61 -4.43 -10.84 0.03
N ALA A 62 -3.69 -10.28 1.01
CA ALA A 62 -4.07 -10.24 2.43
C ALA A 62 -3.73 -8.87 3.04
N LEU A 63 -4.64 -7.90 2.90
CA LEU A 63 -4.41 -6.53 3.38
C LEU A 63 -4.23 -6.45 4.91
N GLU A 64 -4.86 -7.36 5.65
CA GLU A 64 -4.72 -7.48 7.11
C GLU A 64 -3.30 -7.88 7.55
N ALA A 65 -2.55 -8.60 6.71
CA ALA A 65 -1.17 -8.98 6.96
C ALA A 65 -0.17 -7.87 6.60
N CYS A 66 -0.64 -6.76 6.02
CA CYS A 66 0.20 -5.63 5.66
C CYS A 66 0.72 -4.92 6.91
N GLY A 67 2.02 -5.06 7.20
CA GLY A 67 2.69 -4.36 8.30
C GLY A 67 2.87 -2.85 8.07
N ARG A 68 2.36 -2.29 6.96
CA ARG A 68 2.50 -0.88 6.58
C ARG A 68 3.95 -0.40 6.63
N CYS A 69 4.90 -1.26 6.24
CA CYS A 69 6.34 -0.98 6.28
C CYS A 69 6.79 0.07 5.25
N GLY A 70 5.98 0.38 4.24
CA GLY A 70 6.26 1.45 3.28
C GLY A 70 7.32 1.16 2.22
N LEU A 71 7.96 -0.01 2.23
CA LEU A 71 8.96 -0.40 1.22
C LEU A 71 8.43 -0.37 -0.21
N CYS A 72 7.17 -0.78 -0.42
CA CYS A 72 6.54 -0.74 -1.75
C CYS A 72 6.36 0.69 -2.29
N ALA A 73 6.18 1.68 -1.41
CA ALA A 73 6.08 3.08 -1.81
C ALA A 73 7.47 3.71 -2.00
N ASP A 74 8.46 3.29 -1.23
CA ASP A 74 9.85 3.76 -1.33
C ASP A 74 10.51 3.36 -2.66
N VAL A 75 10.31 2.10 -3.07
CA VAL A 75 10.85 1.58 -4.34
C VAL A 75 10.11 2.12 -5.58
N CYS A 76 8.89 2.65 -5.41
CA CYS A 76 8.07 3.09 -6.54
C CYS A 76 8.54 4.43 -7.11
N THR A 77 9.53 4.39 -7.99
CA THR A 77 10.09 5.57 -8.68
C THR A 77 9.09 6.30 -9.59
N ARG A 78 8.00 5.62 -9.98
CA ARG A 78 6.94 6.18 -10.83
C ARG A 78 5.89 6.98 -10.06
N GLY A 79 5.88 6.90 -8.73
CA GLY A 79 4.86 7.56 -7.90
C GLY A 79 3.46 6.94 -8.02
N ALA A 80 3.36 5.69 -8.49
CA ALA A 80 2.11 4.94 -8.49
C ALA A 80 1.66 4.52 -7.07
N ILE A 81 2.64 4.34 -6.17
CA ILE A 81 2.43 4.08 -4.74
C ILE A 81 3.18 5.16 -3.96
N GLU A 82 2.44 5.98 -3.22
CA GLU A 82 2.98 7.12 -2.48
C GLU A 82 3.20 6.82 -0.99
N LEU A 83 4.21 7.46 -0.40
CA LEU A 83 4.47 7.37 1.04
C LEU A 83 3.44 8.19 1.84
N THR A 84 2.42 7.49 2.32
CA THR A 84 1.47 7.99 3.32
C THR A 84 2.16 8.25 4.67
N ARG A 85 1.46 8.94 5.58
CA ARG A 85 1.96 9.15 6.95
C ARG A 85 2.27 7.83 7.66
N GLU A 86 1.42 6.83 7.49
CA GLU A 86 1.55 5.55 8.18
C GLU A 86 2.71 4.72 7.62
N THR A 87 2.80 4.66 6.29
CA THR A 87 3.87 3.91 5.61
C THR A 87 5.24 4.57 5.77
N ARG A 88 5.32 5.91 5.86
CA ARG A 88 6.55 6.63 6.20
C ARG A 88 7.10 6.23 7.57
N LEU A 89 6.24 6.17 8.59
CA LEU A 89 6.63 5.74 9.94
C LEU A 89 7.03 4.25 9.99
N GLY A 90 6.47 3.42 9.10
CA GLY A 90 6.90 2.03 8.93
C GLY A 90 8.29 1.93 8.30
N LEU A 91 8.53 2.71 7.26
CA LEU A 91 9.80 2.72 6.51
C LEU A 91 10.96 3.18 7.39
N GLU A 92 10.76 4.25 8.16
CA GLU A 92 11.74 4.75 9.12
C GLU A 92 12.13 3.69 10.17
N ARG A 93 11.21 2.80 10.56
CA ARG A 93 11.51 1.69 11.48
C ARG A 93 12.35 0.61 10.82
N MET A 94 12.13 0.33 9.54
CA MET A 94 12.91 -0.63 8.77
C MET A 94 14.32 -0.11 8.50
N GLN A 95 14.47 1.16 8.10
CA GLN A 95 15.79 1.75 7.84
C GLN A 95 16.65 1.87 9.12
N LYS A 96 16.02 2.01 10.29
CA LYS A 96 16.73 2.02 11.57
C LYS A 96 17.28 0.65 11.99
N SER A 97 16.75 -0.46 11.47
CA SER A 97 17.30 -1.81 11.75
C SER A 97 18.55 -2.15 10.93
N ASP A 98 18.80 -1.44 9.83
CA ASP A 98 20.01 -1.59 9.00
C ASP A 98 21.16 -0.65 9.42
N LEU A 99 20.98 0.15 10.48
CA LEU A 99 22.06 0.98 11.04
C LEU A 99 22.89 0.16 12.04
N PRO A 100 24.16 -0.19 11.73
CA PRO A 100 25.10 -0.47 12.80
C PRO A 100 25.32 0.83 13.58
N GLU A 101 25.35 0.74 14.92
CA GLU A 101 25.90 1.78 15.80
C GLU A 101 25.03 3.00 16.15
N GLN A 102 23.87 2.78 16.81
CA GLN A 102 23.33 3.79 17.74
C GLN A 102 23.85 3.59 19.17
N ARG A 103 25.17 3.44 19.33
CA ARG A 103 25.82 3.42 20.64
C ARG A 103 27.18 4.12 20.62
N ALA A 104 27.21 5.33 20.07
CA ALA A 104 28.21 6.33 20.42
C ALA A 104 27.48 7.51 21.07
N VAL A 105 27.47 7.52 22.41
CA VAL A 105 27.74 8.61 23.36
C VAL A 105 27.54 8.03 24.76
#